data_AF-A0A1Q7G671-F1
#
_entry.id   AF-A0A1Q7G671-F1
#
_cell.length_a   1.000
_cell.length_b   1.000
_cell.length_c   1.000
_cell.angle_alpha   90.00
_cell.angle_beta   90.00
_cell.angle_gamma   90.00
#
_symmetry.space_group_name_H-M   'P 1'
#
loop_
_entity.id
_entity.type
_entity.pdbx_description
1 polymer ?
#
loop_
_entity_poly.entity_id
_entity_poly.type
_entity_poly.pdbx_seq_one_letter_code
_entity_poly.pdbx_strand_id
1 'polypeptide(L)'
;MQQTRMQYAALAACVLLIFPAAAFADSGYNQQNQMLVEQSYLNAALARTTCQANLETGSISAAISDIQSIDKTTIGSDSSKINTDLQALNTDTSNKDKTKFKTDLKSFRTDSKTATLDLHYAIKDAKPTSNEQTKLKNDQSNLRSTYKSCMFTAGQQFANARVQAYGIGIQRVQNRINTLQSKGVDTTQLNQLISQAQTNLGNLAAAISSATNSSQLKAALQSYCQYNGCKSGINFHFAAQSALAAEQAALDKIKSNPNSGQYSSQIGQAQTDLINAQNTLNAVGTSKYQGTQQADVWNALHDAHGIIKQLSSELNGHGHKDASSSSSNSSDSSGQ
;
A
#
# COMPACT_ATOMS: atom_id res chain seq x y z
N MET A 1 15.84 -13.70 -31.03
CA MET A 1 14.98 -12.65 -30.44
C MET A 1 14.04 -13.24 -29.37
N GLN A 2 14.59 -13.73 -28.26
CA GLN A 2 13.85 -14.35 -27.16
C GLN A 2 14.12 -13.56 -25.88
N GLN A 3 13.43 -12.44 -25.66
CA GLN A 3 13.55 -11.73 -24.36
C GLN A 3 12.41 -10.74 -24.05
N THR A 4 11.18 -11.01 -24.47
CA THR A 4 10.03 -10.11 -24.17
C THR A 4 8.84 -10.75 -23.45
N ARG A 5 8.94 -12.01 -22.99
CA ARG A 5 7.76 -12.75 -22.48
C ARG A 5 7.70 -13.06 -20.99
N MET A 6 8.57 -12.52 -20.14
CA MET A 6 8.49 -12.75 -18.67
C MET A 6 8.60 -11.46 -17.86
N GLN A 7 7.73 -10.47 -18.09
CA GLN A 7 7.69 -9.25 -17.26
C GLN A 7 6.33 -8.91 -16.65
N TYR A 8 5.27 -9.67 -16.94
CA TYR A 8 3.93 -9.36 -16.41
C TYR A 8 3.56 -10.10 -15.11
N ALA A 9 4.38 -11.07 -14.66
CA ALA A 9 4.13 -11.84 -13.43
C ALA A 9 4.55 -11.11 -12.13
N ALA A 10 5.38 -10.07 -12.20
CA ALA A 10 5.96 -9.43 -11.02
C ALA A 10 5.10 -8.33 -10.38
N LEU A 11 3.98 -7.91 -11.01
CA LEU A 11 3.23 -6.75 -10.54
C LEU A 11 2.13 -7.05 -9.51
N ALA A 12 1.83 -8.32 -9.23
CA ALA A 12 0.73 -8.73 -8.36
C ALA A 12 1.16 -9.22 -6.96
N ALA A 13 2.46 -9.22 -6.65
CA ALA A 13 2.98 -9.76 -5.39
C ALA A 13 3.27 -8.71 -4.30
N CYS A 14 3.18 -7.41 -4.58
CA CYS A 14 3.57 -6.35 -3.62
C CYS A 14 2.40 -5.57 -2.98
N VAL A 15 1.15 -6.02 -3.13
CA VAL A 15 -0.03 -5.28 -2.61
C VAL A 15 -0.49 -5.77 -1.23
N LEU A 16 0.07 -6.86 -0.70
CA LEU A 16 -0.45 -7.52 0.52
C LEU A 16 0.44 -7.46 1.75
N LEU A 17 1.51 -6.67 1.74
CA LEU A 17 2.32 -6.45 2.94
C LEU A 17 2.57 -4.95 3.07
N ILE A 18 2.70 -4.49 4.30
CA ILE A 18 3.00 -3.13 4.75
C ILE A 18 1.75 -2.27 5.07
N PHE A 19 0.94 -2.78 6.01
CA PHE A 19 0.56 -1.93 7.13
C PHE A 19 1.76 -1.88 8.08
N PRO A 20 2.38 -0.71 8.35
CA PRO A 20 3.26 -0.60 9.50
C PRO A 20 2.40 -0.84 10.74
N ALA A 21 2.57 -2.01 11.34
CA ALA A 21 2.20 -2.25 12.73
C ALA A 21 3.16 -1.44 13.61
N ALA A 22 2.81 -0.18 13.81
CA ALA A 22 3.14 0.65 14.96
C ALA A 22 2.11 1.80 14.88
N ALA A 23 0.97 1.72 15.59
CA ALA A 23 0.87 2.17 16.98
C ALA A 23 1.72 3.43 17.13
N PHE A 24 1.13 4.63 17.16
CA PHE A 24 0.69 5.19 18.43
C PHE A 24 -0.72 5.78 18.38
N ALA A 25 -1.62 5.05 19.03
CA ALA A 25 -2.86 5.49 19.65
C ALA A 25 -3.61 6.65 18.97
N ASP A 26 -4.30 6.31 17.88
CA ASP A 26 -5.66 6.80 17.71
C ASP A 26 -6.56 5.58 17.53
N SER A 27 -7.22 5.17 18.62
CA SER A 27 -8.25 4.12 18.63
C SER A 27 -9.52 4.55 17.87
N GLY A 28 -9.55 5.75 17.29
CA GLY A 28 -10.66 6.28 16.49
C GLY A 28 -10.59 5.99 14.99
N TYR A 29 -9.73 5.09 14.50
CA TYR A 29 -9.76 4.75 13.07
C TYR A 29 -10.95 3.85 12.72
N ASN A 30 -11.90 4.45 12.01
CA ASN A 30 -13.10 3.80 11.53
C ASN A 30 -12.71 2.66 10.54
N GLN A 31 -12.89 1.39 10.95
CA GLN A 31 -12.66 0.19 10.11
C GLN A 31 -13.24 0.33 8.69
N GLN A 32 -14.31 1.12 8.57
CA GLN A 32 -15.00 1.48 7.34
C GLN A 32 -14.09 2.03 6.22
N ASN A 33 -13.14 2.92 6.53
CA ASN A 33 -12.28 3.54 5.50
C ASN A 33 -11.21 2.59 4.96
N GLN A 34 -10.72 1.66 5.80
CA GLN A 34 -9.78 0.63 5.36
C GLN A 34 -10.47 -0.42 4.51
N MET A 35 -11.70 -0.82 4.85
CA MET A 35 -12.50 -1.72 4.03
C MET A 35 -12.75 -1.16 2.62
N LEU A 36 -12.96 0.16 2.47
CA LEU A 36 -13.19 0.79 1.17
C LEU A 36 -11.98 0.66 0.22
N VAL A 37 -10.77 0.97 0.69
CA VAL A 37 -9.56 0.86 -0.15
C VAL A 37 -9.25 -0.59 -0.50
N GLU A 38 -9.40 -1.48 0.46
CA GLU A 38 -9.18 -2.91 0.25
C GLU A 38 -10.15 -3.49 -0.78
N GLN A 39 -11.42 -3.08 -0.71
CA GLN A 39 -12.42 -3.44 -1.72
C GLN A 39 -12.04 -2.89 -3.10
N SER A 40 -11.59 -1.63 -3.18
CA SER A 40 -11.14 -1.05 -4.45
C SER A 40 -9.99 -1.83 -5.09
N TYR A 41 -9.06 -2.37 -4.28
CA TYR A 41 -7.98 -3.23 -4.78
C TYR A 41 -8.48 -4.59 -5.27
N LEU A 42 -9.40 -5.23 -4.54
CA LEU A 42 -10.03 -6.48 -4.97
C LEU A 42 -10.79 -6.30 -6.29
N ASN A 43 -11.60 -5.26 -6.39
CA ASN A 43 -12.34 -4.92 -7.62
C ASN A 43 -11.39 -4.70 -8.81
N ALA A 44 -10.29 -3.96 -8.60
CA ALA A 44 -9.30 -3.74 -9.66
C ALA A 44 -8.56 -5.03 -10.06
N ALA A 45 -8.28 -5.92 -9.10
CA ALA A 45 -7.68 -7.22 -9.39
C ALA A 45 -8.65 -8.12 -10.17
N LEU A 46 -9.93 -8.17 -9.77
CA LEU A 46 -10.98 -8.88 -10.48
C LEU A 46 -11.12 -8.36 -11.92
N ALA A 47 -11.20 -7.04 -12.13
CA ALA A 47 -11.32 -6.45 -13.45
C ALA A 47 -10.18 -6.87 -14.40
N ARG A 48 -8.93 -6.92 -13.91
CA ARG A 48 -7.79 -7.41 -14.70
C ARG A 48 -7.93 -8.89 -15.04
N THR A 49 -8.37 -9.70 -14.09
CA THR A 49 -8.62 -11.13 -14.30
C THR A 49 -9.74 -11.36 -15.32
N THR A 50 -10.82 -10.58 -15.25
CA THR A 50 -11.91 -10.59 -16.24
C THR A 50 -11.38 -10.25 -17.64
N CYS A 51 -10.53 -9.23 -17.79
CA CYS A 51 -9.93 -8.91 -19.08
C CYS A 51 -9.12 -10.09 -19.64
N GLN A 52 -8.34 -10.76 -18.79
CA GLN A 52 -7.54 -11.94 -19.18
C GLN A 52 -8.43 -13.11 -19.58
N ALA A 53 -9.45 -13.43 -18.77
CA ALA A 53 -10.40 -14.50 -19.03
C ALA A 53 -11.14 -14.29 -20.37
N ASN A 54 -11.56 -13.05 -20.66
CA ASN A 54 -12.23 -12.70 -21.91
C ASN A 54 -11.30 -12.88 -23.13
N LEU A 55 -10.02 -12.53 -23.00
CA LEU A 55 -9.04 -12.78 -24.07
C LEU A 55 -8.84 -14.28 -24.31
N GLU A 56 -8.72 -15.07 -23.25
CA GLU A 56 -8.44 -16.50 -23.34
C GLU A 56 -9.63 -17.28 -23.88
N THR A 57 -10.80 -17.15 -23.27
CA THR A 57 -12.04 -17.80 -23.71
C THR A 57 -12.46 -17.32 -25.11
N GLY A 58 -12.24 -16.04 -25.43
CA GLY A 58 -12.42 -15.50 -26.77
C GLY A 58 -11.45 -16.11 -27.79
N SER A 59 -10.18 -16.30 -27.43
CA SER A 59 -9.18 -16.90 -28.32
C SER A 59 -9.46 -18.39 -28.58
N ILE A 60 -9.93 -19.11 -27.57
CA ILE A 60 -10.41 -20.50 -27.71
C ILE A 60 -11.63 -20.53 -28.64
N SER A 61 -12.60 -19.66 -28.42
CA SER A 61 -13.82 -19.59 -29.25
C SER A 61 -13.51 -19.26 -30.71
N ALA A 62 -12.59 -18.32 -30.96
CA ALA A 62 -12.12 -17.98 -32.30
C ALA A 62 -11.44 -19.18 -32.97
N ALA A 63 -10.56 -19.91 -32.25
CA ALA A 63 -9.92 -21.10 -32.80
C ALA A 63 -10.91 -22.21 -33.16
N ILE A 64 -11.90 -22.47 -32.30
CA ILE A 64 -12.99 -23.44 -32.54
C ILE A 64 -13.84 -23.03 -33.75
N SER A 65 -14.12 -21.74 -33.91
CA SER A 65 -14.90 -21.20 -35.04
C SER A 65 -14.12 -21.24 -36.35
N ASP A 66 -12.84 -20.93 -36.31
CA ASP A 66 -12.06 -20.61 -37.51
C ASP A 66 -11.28 -21.80 -38.06
N ILE A 67 -11.03 -22.84 -37.26
CA ILE A 67 -10.30 -24.03 -37.67
C ILE A 67 -11.25 -25.23 -37.59
N GLN A 68 -11.67 -25.75 -38.74
CA GLN A 68 -12.68 -26.81 -38.77
C GLN A 68 -12.17 -28.14 -38.19
N SER A 69 -10.86 -28.40 -38.32
CA SER A 69 -10.20 -29.62 -37.89
C SER A 69 -9.78 -29.63 -36.40
N ILE A 70 -10.03 -28.55 -35.65
CA ILE A 70 -9.51 -28.44 -34.29
C ILE A 70 -10.22 -29.38 -33.33
N ASP A 71 -9.44 -30.13 -32.54
CA ASP A 71 -9.99 -30.86 -31.39
C ASP A 71 -10.37 -29.85 -30.30
N LYS A 72 -11.68 -29.68 -30.11
CA LYS A 72 -12.24 -28.74 -29.15
C LYS A 72 -12.38 -29.31 -27.73
N THR A 73 -12.08 -30.59 -27.50
CA THR A 73 -12.39 -31.28 -26.24
C THR A 73 -11.62 -30.66 -25.07
N THR A 74 -10.29 -30.63 -25.15
CA THR A 74 -9.43 -30.09 -24.08
C THR A 74 -9.64 -28.58 -23.92
N ILE A 75 -9.55 -27.83 -25.03
CA ILE A 75 -9.67 -26.36 -24.99
C ILE A 75 -11.08 -25.88 -24.58
N GLY A 76 -12.13 -26.65 -24.87
CA GLY A 76 -13.49 -26.36 -24.40
C GLY A 76 -13.65 -26.58 -22.90
N SER A 77 -13.04 -27.64 -22.36
CA SER A 77 -12.94 -27.86 -20.91
C SER A 77 -12.19 -26.72 -20.23
N ASP A 78 -11.05 -26.29 -20.78
CA ASP A 78 -10.26 -25.20 -20.22
C ASP A 78 -11.01 -23.87 -20.20
N SER A 79 -11.75 -23.55 -21.26
CA SER A 79 -12.64 -22.38 -21.30
C SER A 79 -13.68 -22.42 -20.15
N SER A 80 -14.21 -23.61 -19.85
CA SER A 80 -15.18 -23.79 -18.76
C SER A 80 -14.54 -23.61 -17.38
N LYS A 81 -13.31 -24.09 -17.19
CA LYS A 81 -12.53 -23.88 -15.94
C LYS A 81 -12.23 -22.40 -15.72
N ILE A 82 -11.74 -21.69 -16.74
CA ILE A 82 -11.48 -20.25 -16.66
C ILE A 82 -12.73 -19.48 -16.21
N ASN A 83 -13.90 -19.81 -16.78
CA ASN A 83 -15.16 -19.18 -16.39
C ASN A 83 -15.59 -19.52 -14.95
N THR A 84 -15.36 -20.75 -14.52
CA THR A 84 -15.64 -21.21 -13.14
C THR A 84 -14.78 -20.46 -12.13
N ASP A 85 -13.47 -20.35 -12.40
CA ASP A 85 -12.54 -19.60 -11.55
C ASP A 85 -12.90 -18.12 -11.50
N LEU A 86 -13.34 -17.53 -12.61
CA LEU A 86 -13.79 -16.14 -12.63
C LEU A 86 -15.05 -15.91 -11.78
N GLN A 87 -15.99 -16.85 -11.77
CA GLN A 87 -17.18 -16.80 -10.92
C GLN A 87 -16.82 -16.89 -9.44
N ALA A 88 -15.88 -17.76 -9.09
CA ALA A 88 -15.37 -17.87 -7.72
C ALA A 88 -14.72 -16.55 -7.26
N LEU A 89 -13.84 -15.98 -8.08
CA LEU A 89 -13.20 -14.68 -7.81
C LEU A 89 -14.21 -13.53 -7.65
N ASN A 90 -15.27 -13.52 -8.46
CA ASN A 90 -16.35 -12.53 -8.34
C ASN A 90 -17.13 -12.69 -7.02
N THR A 91 -17.39 -13.94 -6.62
CA THR A 91 -18.03 -14.28 -5.35
C THR A 91 -17.17 -13.84 -4.16
N ASP A 92 -15.88 -14.14 -4.19
CA ASP A 92 -14.93 -13.73 -3.15
C ASP A 92 -14.83 -12.22 -3.02
N THR A 93 -14.80 -11.51 -4.16
CA THR A 93 -14.79 -10.05 -4.20
C THR A 93 -16.05 -9.47 -3.58
N SER A 94 -17.22 -10.04 -3.88
CA SER A 94 -18.51 -9.62 -3.32
C SER A 94 -18.60 -9.88 -1.81
N ASN A 95 -18.05 -11.01 -1.37
CA ASN A 95 -17.96 -11.40 0.05
C ASN A 95 -16.80 -10.71 0.80
N LYS A 96 -15.96 -9.94 0.10
CA LYS A 96 -14.75 -9.30 0.63
C LYS A 96 -13.73 -10.29 1.22
N ASP A 97 -13.75 -11.55 0.77
CA ASP A 97 -12.88 -12.61 1.26
C ASP A 97 -11.54 -12.60 0.51
N LYS A 98 -10.56 -11.88 1.06
CA LYS A 98 -9.21 -11.78 0.48
C LYS A 98 -8.47 -13.12 0.45
N THR A 99 -8.73 -13.98 1.43
CA THR A 99 -7.99 -15.23 1.59
C THR A 99 -8.40 -16.21 0.51
N LYS A 100 -9.72 -16.32 0.28
CA LYS A 100 -10.28 -17.09 -0.83
C LYS A 100 -9.91 -16.47 -2.17
N PHE A 101 -10.06 -15.16 -2.33
CA PHE A 101 -9.69 -14.47 -3.56
C PHE A 101 -8.24 -14.75 -3.97
N LYS A 102 -7.31 -14.73 -3.02
CA LYS A 102 -5.89 -15.04 -3.29
C LYS A 102 -5.67 -16.50 -3.71
N THR A 103 -6.39 -17.42 -3.09
CA THR A 103 -6.34 -18.86 -3.40
C THR A 103 -6.88 -19.10 -4.80
N ASP A 104 -8.06 -18.59 -5.09
CA ASP A 104 -8.76 -18.80 -6.36
C ASP A 104 -8.05 -18.06 -7.51
N LEU A 105 -7.40 -16.93 -7.22
CA LEU A 105 -6.56 -16.24 -8.21
C LEU A 105 -5.33 -17.07 -8.59
N LYS A 106 -4.83 -17.91 -7.69
CA LYS A 106 -3.71 -18.82 -7.99
C LYS A 106 -4.19 -19.98 -8.87
N SER A 107 -5.38 -20.52 -8.60
CA SER A 107 -6.04 -21.51 -9.45
C SER A 107 -6.26 -20.95 -10.85
N PHE A 108 -6.90 -19.78 -10.97
CA PHE A 108 -7.10 -19.06 -12.23
C PHE A 108 -5.82 -18.94 -13.04
N ARG A 109 -4.72 -18.50 -12.42
CA ARG A 109 -3.42 -18.33 -13.12
C ARG A 109 -2.84 -19.65 -13.61
N THR A 110 -3.09 -20.73 -12.89
CA THR A 110 -2.63 -22.07 -13.27
C THR A 110 -3.42 -22.55 -14.48
N ASP A 111 -4.75 -22.43 -14.43
CA ASP A 111 -5.65 -22.86 -15.49
C ASP A 111 -5.52 -22.00 -16.75
N SER A 112 -5.41 -20.68 -16.61
CA SER A 112 -5.07 -19.73 -17.69
C SER A 112 -3.78 -20.13 -18.44
N LYS A 113 -2.74 -20.54 -17.70
CA LYS A 113 -1.47 -20.98 -18.30
C LYS A 113 -1.65 -22.29 -19.06
N THR A 114 -2.37 -23.25 -18.49
CA THR A 114 -2.68 -24.54 -19.13
C THR A 114 -3.50 -24.32 -20.40
N ALA A 115 -4.59 -23.57 -20.33
CA ALA A 115 -5.45 -23.23 -21.46
C ALA A 115 -4.68 -22.58 -22.62
N THR A 116 -3.74 -21.67 -22.30
CA THR A 116 -2.89 -21.04 -23.31
C THR A 116 -1.98 -22.03 -24.02
N LEU A 117 -1.43 -23.00 -23.29
CA LEU A 117 -0.57 -24.05 -23.86
C LEU A 117 -1.38 -25.03 -24.68
N ASP A 118 -2.53 -25.47 -24.17
CA ASP A 118 -3.39 -26.45 -24.82
C ASP A 118 -4.01 -25.87 -26.10
N LEU A 119 -4.40 -24.59 -26.08
CA LEU A 119 -4.80 -23.86 -27.29
C LEU A 119 -3.68 -23.82 -28.33
N HIS A 120 -2.44 -23.57 -27.91
CA HIS A 120 -1.30 -23.55 -28.82
C HIS A 120 -1.08 -24.92 -29.48
N TYR A 121 -1.12 -26.00 -28.71
CA TYR A 121 -0.98 -27.36 -29.23
C TYR A 121 -2.15 -27.75 -30.13
N ALA A 122 -3.39 -27.46 -29.73
CA ALA A 122 -4.57 -27.75 -30.52
C ALA A 122 -4.52 -27.09 -31.91
N ILE A 123 -4.14 -25.80 -31.98
CA ILE A 123 -3.95 -25.10 -33.27
C ILE A 123 -2.83 -25.74 -34.09
N LYS A 124 -1.71 -26.10 -33.45
CA LYS A 124 -0.56 -26.70 -34.15
C LYS A 124 -0.93 -28.06 -34.75
N ASP A 125 -1.62 -28.89 -33.99
CA ASP A 125 -1.96 -30.27 -34.38
C ASP A 125 -3.07 -30.30 -35.43
N ALA A 126 -3.99 -29.32 -35.40
CA ALA A 126 -5.05 -29.15 -36.38
C ALA A 126 -4.54 -28.79 -37.79
N LYS A 127 -3.29 -28.31 -37.93
CA LYS A 127 -2.64 -27.92 -39.20
C LYS A 127 -3.54 -27.03 -40.08
N PRO A 128 -3.95 -25.86 -39.60
CA PRO A 128 -4.91 -25.00 -40.30
C PRO A 128 -4.40 -24.55 -41.66
N THR A 129 -5.31 -24.41 -42.62
CA THR A 129 -5.04 -23.83 -43.93
C THR A 129 -4.64 -22.36 -43.84
N SER A 130 -4.08 -21.80 -44.91
CA SER A 130 -3.70 -20.38 -44.97
C SER A 130 -4.88 -19.43 -44.69
N ASN A 131 -6.07 -19.77 -45.19
CA ASN A 131 -7.27 -18.96 -44.99
C ASN A 131 -7.74 -18.99 -43.53
N GLU A 132 -7.76 -20.16 -42.89
CA GLU A 132 -8.11 -20.31 -41.47
C GLU A 132 -7.11 -19.58 -40.57
N GLN A 133 -5.80 -19.71 -40.86
CA GLN A 133 -4.76 -18.97 -40.14
C GLN A 133 -4.94 -17.45 -40.26
N THR A 134 -5.30 -16.98 -41.45
CA THR A 134 -5.52 -15.55 -41.71
C THR A 134 -6.74 -15.04 -40.92
N LYS A 135 -7.85 -15.79 -40.93
CA LYS A 135 -9.06 -15.47 -40.17
C LYS A 135 -8.78 -15.43 -38.66
N LEU A 136 -8.17 -16.50 -38.13
CA LEU A 136 -7.82 -16.60 -36.71
C LEU A 136 -6.87 -15.46 -36.27
N LYS A 137 -5.90 -15.09 -37.11
CA LYS A 137 -4.99 -13.98 -36.82
C LYS A 137 -5.72 -12.64 -36.72
N ASN A 138 -6.71 -12.39 -37.58
CA ASN A 138 -7.50 -11.18 -37.55
C ASN A 138 -8.38 -11.13 -36.29
N ASP A 139 -9.04 -12.23 -35.95
CA ASP A 139 -9.90 -12.32 -34.76
C ASP A 139 -9.07 -12.18 -33.47
N GLN A 140 -7.91 -12.83 -33.40
CA GLN A 140 -6.97 -12.65 -32.28
C GLN A 140 -6.43 -11.21 -32.19
N SER A 141 -6.25 -10.52 -33.32
CA SER A 141 -5.84 -9.11 -33.32
C SER A 141 -6.91 -8.22 -32.69
N ASN A 142 -8.18 -8.43 -33.04
CA ASN A 142 -9.32 -7.71 -32.48
C ASN A 142 -9.50 -7.99 -30.98
N LEU A 143 -9.38 -9.25 -30.56
CA LEU A 143 -9.40 -9.64 -29.15
C LEU A 143 -8.26 -8.99 -28.36
N ARG A 144 -7.03 -8.95 -28.92
CA ARG A 144 -5.90 -8.26 -28.29
C ARG A 144 -6.10 -6.75 -28.17
N SER A 145 -6.76 -6.13 -29.14
CA SER A 145 -7.11 -4.70 -29.07
C SER A 145 -8.09 -4.43 -27.92
N THR A 146 -9.15 -5.23 -27.83
CA THR A 146 -10.14 -5.18 -26.75
C THR A 146 -9.49 -5.42 -25.38
N TYR A 147 -8.64 -6.44 -25.29
CA TYR A 147 -7.87 -6.75 -24.09
C TYR A 147 -7.00 -5.57 -23.63
N LYS A 148 -6.28 -4.91 -24.54
CA LYS A 148 -5.45 -3.74 -24.20
C LYS A 148 -6.28 -2.59 -23.62
N SER A 149 -7.43 -2.32 -24.20
CA SER A 149 -8.36 -1.30 -23.69
C SER A 149 -8.91 -1.66 -22.31
N CYS A 150 -9.37 -2.90 -22.14
CA CYS A 150 -9.85 -3.43 -20.86
C CYS A 150 -8.78 -3.35 -19.76
N MET A 151 -7.55 -3.77 -20.06
CA MET A 151 -6.42 -3.73 -19.13
C MET A 151 -6.03 -2.30 -18.75
N PHE A 152 -6.18 -1.35 -19.67
CA PHE A 152 -5.97 0.06 -19.37
C PHE A 152 -7.01 0.57 -18.36
N THR A 153 -8.30 0.32 -18.58
CA THR A 153 -9.38 0.68 -17.65
C THR A 153 -9.20 0.02 -16.28
N ALA A 154 -8.91 -1.28 -16.24
CA ALA A 154 -8.65 -1.98 -14.99
C ALA A 154 -7.38 -1.44 -14.28
N GLY A 155 -6.38 -1.03 -15.06
CA GLY A 155 -5.22 -0.30 -14.56
C GLY A 155 -5.60 1.03 -13.91
N GLN A 156 -6.47 1.82 -14.53
CA GLN A 156 -6.94 3.11 -13.97
C GLN A 156 -7.66 2.90 -12.64
N GLN A 157 -8.50 1.87 -12.53
CA GLN A 157 -9.15 1.50 -11.26
C GLN A 157 -8.12 1.21 -10.16
N PHE A 158 -7.10 0.41 -10.46
CA PHE A 158 -6.01 0.15 -9.52
C PHE A 158 -5.27 1.43 -9.12
N ALA A 159 -5.02 2.31 -10.09
CA ALA A 159 -4.32 3.56 -9.86
C ALA A 159 -5.12 4.51 -8.95
N ASN A 160 -6.42 4.59 -9.16
CA ASN A 160 -7.33 5.38 -8.32
C ASN A 160 -7.44 4.81 -6.90
N ALA A 161 -7.50 3.48 -6.75
CA ALA A 161 -7.45 2.84 -5.43
C ALA A 161 -6.17 3.21 -4.66
N ARG A 162 -5.05 3.35 -5.37
CA ARG A 162 -3.78 3.80 -4.78
C ARG A 162 -3.80 5.26 -4.34
N VAL A 163 -4.39 6.14 -5.13
CA VAL A 163 -4.60 7.56 -4.75
C VAL A 163 -5.46 7.63 -3.49
N GLN A 164 -6.55 6.85 -3.40
CA GLN A 164 -7.38 6.76 -2.20
C GLN A 164 -6.59 6.29 -0.98
N ALA A 165 -5.78 5.23 -1.12
CA ALA A 165 -4.93 4.73 -0.04
C ALA A 165 -3.96 5.80 0.50
N TYR A 166 -3.35 6.57 -0.40
CA TYR A 166 -2.46 7.67 -0.03
C TYR A 166 -3.23 8.82 0.65
N GLY A 167 -4.42 9.15 0.16
CA GLY A 167 -5.30 10.15 0.79
C GLY A 167 -5.68 9.79 2.22
N ILE A 168 -6.00 8.52 2.49
CA ILE A 168 -6.25 8.02 3.85
C ILE A 168 -5.01 8.17 4.72
N GLY A 169 -3.82 7.87 4.17
CA GLY A 169 -2.55 8.08 4.86
C GLY A 169 -2.36 9.51 5.34
N ILE A 170 -2.59 10.48 4.45
CA ILE A 170 -2.53 11.91 4.76
C ILE A 170 -3.56 12.29 5.84
N GLN A 171 -4.79 11.79 5.72
CA GLN A 171 -5.85 12.06 6.69
C GLN A 171 -5.49 11.54 8.10
N ARG A 172 -4.81 10.40 8.22
CA ARG A 172 -4.33 9.90 9.51
C ARG A 172 -3.33 10.86 10.16
N VAL A 173 -2.40 11.41 9.37
CA VAL A 173 -1.46 12.42 9.88
C VAL A 173 -2.21 13.69 10.28
N GLN A 174 -3.24 14.10 9.53
CA GLN A 174 -4.08 15.25 9.90
C GLN A 174 -4.78 15.06 11.25
N ASN A 175 -5.37 13.88 11.50
CA ASN A 175 -5.99 13.57 12.79
C ASN A 175 -4.98 13.61 13.93
N ARG A 176 -3.76 13.12 13.68
CA ARG A 176 -2.66 13.20 14.65
C ARG A 176 -2.24 14.65 14.92
N ILE A 177 -2.17 15.50 13.89
CA ILE A 177 -1.94 16.94 14.06
C ILE A 177 -3.00 17.55 14.96
N ASN A 178 -4.29 17.29 14.69
CA ASN A 178 -5.39 17.84 15.50
C ASN A 178 -5.26 17.42 16.97
N THR A 179 -4.88 16.16 17.22
CA THR A 179 -4.64 15.64 18.57
C THR A 179 -3.45 16.32 19.24
N LEU A 180 -2.34 16.50 18.54
CA LEU A 180 -1.15 17.19 19.06
C LEU A 180 -1.43 18.67 19.36
N GLN A 181 -2.13 19.36 18.45
CA GLN A 181 -2.56 20.75 18.63
C GLN A 181 -3.45 20.91 19.86
N SER A 182 -4.39 19.98 20.10
CA SER A 182 -5.25 20.00 21.29
C SER A 182 -4.45 19.89 22.61
N LYS A 183 -3.23 19.36 22.56
CA LYS A 183 -2.30 19.24 23.69
C LYS A 183 -1.27 20.39 23.74
N GLY A 184 -1.45 21.41 22.90
CA GLY A 184 -0.55 22.57 22.82
C GLY A 184 0.86 22.20 22.35
N VAL A 185 0.98 21.22 21.45
CA VAL A 185 2.22 20.85 20.74
C VAL A 185 2.28 21.66 19.43
N ASP A 186 3.47 22.17 19.08
CA ASP A 186 3.70 22.84 17.79
C ASP A 186 3.69 21.81 16.65
N THR A 187 2.76 21.98 15.70
CA THR A 187 2.60 21.09 14.55
C THR A 187 2.99 21.73 13.22
N THR A 188 3.76 22.82 13.23
CA THR A 188 4.13 23.58 12.02
C THR A 188 4.78 22.68 10.95
N GLN A 189 5.77 21.87 11.33
CA GLN A 189 6.43 20.96 10.37
C GLN A 189 5.49 19.88 9.84
N LEU A 190 4.60 19.33 10.69
CA LEU A 190 3.62 18.33 10.26
C LEU A 190 2.63 18.93 9.24
N ASN A 191 2.19 20.16 9.44
CA ASN A 191 1.31 20.87 8.50
C ASN A 191 1.99 21.11 7.14
N GLN A 192 3.30 21.42 7.14
CA GLN A 192 4.08 21.53 5.91
C GLN A 192 4.18 20.19 5.17
N LEU A 193 4.47 19.10 5.89
CA LEU A 193 4.53 17.75 5.32
C LEU A 193 3.18 17.33 4.70
N ILE A 194 2.05 17.60 5.37
CA ILE A 194 0.72 17.31 4.82
C ILE A 194 0.48 18.12 3.54
N SER A 195 0.75 19.42 3.55
CA SER A 195 0.52 20.29 2.39
C SER A 195 1.32 19.81 1.16
N GLN A 196 2.57 19.41 1.38
CA GLN A 196 3.41 18.83 0.34
C GLN A 196 2.87 17.47 -0.13
N ALA A 197 2.44 16.60 0.79
CA ALA A 197 1.88 15.29 0.46
C ALA A 197 0.57 15.41 -0.35
N GLN A 198 -0.29 16.38 -0.03
CA GLN A 198 -1.51 16.68 -0.76
C GLN A 198 -1.21 17.17 -2.18
N THR A 199 -0.23 18.07 -2.34
CA THR A 199 0.24 18.52 -3.65
C THR A 199 0.72 17.36 -4.52
N ASN A 200 1.55 16.47 -3.95
CA ASN A 200 2.06 15.30 -4.65
C ASN A 200 0.95 14.30 -5.01
N LEU A 201 -0.03 14.12 -4.12
CA LEU A 201 -1.19 13.29 -4.40
C LEU A 201 -2.04 13.86 -5.55
N GLY A 202 -2.23 15.18 -5.57
CA GLY A 202 -2.89 15.89 -6.67
C GLY A 202 -2.17 15.70 -8.01
N ASN A 203 -0.84 15.83 -8.02
CA ASN A 203 -0.01 15.59 -9.21
C ASN A 203 -0.15 14.14 -9.72
N LEU A 204 -0.14 13.15 -8.81
CA LEU A 204 -0.36 11.75 -9.16
C LEU A 204 -1.77 11.54 -9.75
N ALA A 205 -2.81 12.09 -9.11
CA ALA A 205 -4.19 11.96 -9.57
C ALA A 205 -4.39 12.59 -10.96
N ALA A 206 -3.78 13.75 -11.22
CA ALA A 206 -3.80 14.42 -12.52
C ALA A 206 -3.07 13.59 -13.60
N ALA A 207 -1.90 13.02 -13.26
CA ALA A 207 -1.14 12.17 -14.19
C ALA A 207 -1.89 10.87 -14.54
N ILE A 208 -2.58 10.26 -13.57
CA ILE A 208 -3.45 9.09 -13.80
C ILE A 208 -4.62 9.45 -14.71
N SER A 209 -5.28 10.58 -14.44
CA SER A 209 -6.45 11.03 -15.22
C SER A 209 -6.09 11.42 -16.65
N SER A 210 -4.87 11.92 -16.87
CA SER A 210 -4.38 12.33 -18.19
C SER A 210 -3.79 11.18 -19.01
N ALA A 211 -3.59 10.00 -18.41
CA ALA A 211 -3.09 8.84 -19.14
C ALA A 211 -4.14 8.36 -20.14
N THR A 212 -3.71 8.06 -21.37
CA THR A 212 -4.56 7.55 -22.46
C THR A 212 -4.28 6.09 -22.82
N ASN A 213 -3.23 5.52 -22.23
CA ASN A 213 -2.81 4.15 -22.47
C ASN A 213 -2.04 3.56 -21.28
N SER A 214 -1.86 2.24 -21.29
CA SER A 214 -1.19 1.50 -20.22
C SER A 214 0.26 1.93 -19.97
N SER A 215 0.97 2.42 -20.99
CA SER A 215 2.36 2.88 -20.84
C SER A 215 2.42 4.18 -20.04
N GLN A 216 1.60 5.17 -20.42
CA GLN A 216 1.47 6.44 -19.70
C GLN A 216 0.97 6.23 -18.26
N LEU A 217 -0.01 5.34 -18.07
CA LEU A 217 -0.51 5.01 -16.74
C LEU A 217 0.58 4.37 -15.86
N LYS A 218 1.38 3.45 -16.44
CA LYS A 218 2.52 2.84 -15.74
C LYS A 218 3.56 3.89 -15.35
N ALA A 219 3.87 4.83 -16.23
CA ALA A 219 4.79 5.92 -15.93
C ALA A 219 4.27 6.78 -14.77
N ALA A 220 2.99 7.19 -14.80
CA ALA A 220 2.36 7.95 -13.73
C ALA A 220 2.43 7.21 -12.37
N LEU A 221 2.13 5.91 -12.36
CA LEU A 221 2.22 5.07 -11.16
C LEU A 221 3.64 4.84 -10.64
N GLN A 222 4.65 5.06 -11.48
CA GLN A 222 6.05 5.00 -11.09
C GLN A 222 6.55 6.35 -10.57
N SER A 223 6.01 7.48 -11.03
CA SER A 223 6.50 8.81 -10.65
C SER A 223 6.43 9.11 -9.14
N TYR A 224 5.43 8.59 -8.41
CA TYR A 224 5.18 8.97 -7.02
C TYR A 224 4.89 7.79 -6.09
N CYS A 225 5.65 7.69 -5.00
CA CYS A 225 5.47 6.69 -3.96
C CYS A 225 5.54 7.27 -2.54
N GLN A 226 4.54 6.97 -1.71
CA GLN A 226 4.52 7.41 -0.31
C GLN A 226 5.14 6.42 0.70
N TYR A 227 5.12 5.11 0.41
CA TYR A 227 5.41 4.07 1.43
C TYR A 227 6.64 3.22 1.09
N ASN A 228 6.48 2.02 0.49
CA ASN A 228 7.57 1.03 0.29
C ASN A 228 8.58 1.40 -0.81
N GLY A 229 8.47 2.64 -1.27
CA GLY A 229 9.14 3.19 -2.39
C GLY A 229 8.75 2.61 -3.77
N CYS A 230 8.83 3.45 -4.78
CA CYS A 230 8.85 3.12 -6.19
C CYS A 230 10.31 2.80 -6.54
N LYS A 231 10.52 1.73 -7.32
CA LYS A 231 11.85 1.39 -7.84
C LYS A 231 12.47 2.54 -8.65
N SER A 232 11.62 3.29 -9.34
CA SER A 232 11.94 4.44 -10.17
C SER A 232 10.87 5.48 -9.90
N GLY A 233 11.19 6.57 -9.21
CA GLY A 233 10.22 7.60 -8.79
C GLY A 233 10.62 8.32 -7.52
N ILE A 234 9.81 9.30 -7.12
CA ILE A 234 10.02 10.07 -5.89
C ILE A 234 9.40 9.31 -4.71
N ASN A 235 10.26 8.94 -3.76
CA ASN A 235 9.86 8.32 -2.50
C ASN A 235 9.83 9.37 -1.41
N PHE A 236 8.64 9.82 -1.03
CA PHE A 236 8.54 10.89 -0.05
C PHE A 236 8.79 10.43 1.38
N HIS A 237 8.79 9.10 1.63
CA HIS A 237 8.88 8.52 2.97
C HIS A 237 7.92 9.19 3.97
N PHE A 238 6.74 9.58 3.48
CA PHE A 238 5.81 10.48 4.16
C PHE A 238 5.44 9.95 5.56
N ALA A 239 5.25 8.63 5.69
CA ALA A 239 4.95 8.01 6.97
C ALA A 239 6.09 8.18 7.99
N ALA A 240 7.34 7.93 7.58
CA ALA A 240 8.50 8.05 8.46
C ALA A 240 8.82 9.52 8.77
N GLN A 241 8.75 10.41 7.78
CA GLN A 241 8.92 11.85 7.98
C GLN A 241 7.86 12.45 8.92
N SER A 242 6.59 12.03 8.76
CA SER A 242 5.51 12.48 9.64
C SER A 242 5.65 11.92 11.05
N ALA A 243 6.08 10.66 11.20
CA ALA A 243 6.36 10.08 12.51
C ALA A 243 7.50 10.84 13.20
N LEU A 244 8.62 11.05 12.51
CA LEU A 244 9.76 11.81 13.01
C LEU A 244 9.36 13.22 13.48
N ALA A 245 8.66 13.98 12.63
CA ALA A 245 8.21 15.33 12.97
C ALA A 245 7.24 15.33 14.17
N ALA A 246 6.38 14.31 14.30
CA ALA A 246 5.47 14.20 15.43
C ALA A 246 6.19 13.85 16.75
N GLU A 247 7.15 12.93 16.71
CA GLU A 247 7.96 12.58 17.89
C GLU A 247 8.87 13.75 18.30
N GLN A 248 9.48 14.45 17.34
CA GLN A 248 10.28 15.64 17.64
C GLN A 248 9.44 16.72 18.31
N ALA A 249 8.25 17.02 17.77
CA ALA A 249 7.34 18.00 18.36
C ALA A 249 6.88 17.61 19.78
N ALA A 250 6.61 16.32 20.02
CA ALA A 250 6.26 15.82 21.35
C ALA A 250 7.44 15.93 22.33
N LEU A 251 8.65 15.59 21.89
CA LEU A 251 9.86 15.72 22.71
C LEU A 251 10.16 17.18 23.05
N ASP A 252 9.97 18.11 22.11
CA ASP A 252 10.19 19.54 22.36
C ASP A 252 9.16 20.11 23.34
N LYS A 253 7.91 19.61 23.30
CA LYS A 253 6.92 19.90 24.34
C LYS A 253 7.37 19.39 25.71
N ILE A 254 7.92 18.17 25.79
CA ILE A 254 8.45 17.62 27.05
C ILE A 254 9.59 18.49 27.59
N LYS A 255 10.54 18.90 26.74
CA LYS A 255 11.65 19.78 27.15
C LYS A 255 11.18 21.13 27.69
N SER A 256 10.02 21.62 27.24
CA SER A 256 9.42 22.85 27.77
C SER A 256 8.78 22.68 29.16
N ASN A 257 8.63 21.46 29.67
CA ASN A 257 8.11 21.22 31.00
C ASN A 257 9.16 21.61 32.07
N PRO A 258 8.77 22.37 33.12
CA PRO A 258 9.70 22.79 34.18
C PRO A 258 10.43 21.65 34.89
N ASN A 259 9.81 20.47 34.98
CA ASN A 259 10.38 19.29 35.67
C ASN A 259 11.21 18.39 34.73
N SER A 260 11.33 18.74 33.45
CA SER A 260 12.02 17.91 32.45
C SER A 260 13.51 17.70 32.74
N GLY A 261 14.15 18.62 33.48
CA GLY A 261 15.56 18.52 33.84
C GLY A 261 15.92 17.25 34.62
N GLN A 262 14.97 16.66 35.35
CA GLN A 262 15.15 15.40 36.07
C GLN A 262 15.31 14.18 35.15
N TYR A 263 14.95 14.33 33.87
CA TYR A 263 14.93 13.27 32.86
C TYR A 263 15.90 13.54 31.71
N SER A 264 16.96 14.32 31.97
CA SER A 264 17.91 14.79 30.95
C SER A 264 18.57 13.66 30.15
N SER A 265 18.87 12.52 30.79
CA SER A 265 19.44 11.34 30.13
C SER A 265 18.45 10.72 29.13
N GLN A 266 17.20 10.49 29.54
CA GLN A 266 16.15 9.94 28.69
C GLN A 266 15.82 10.89 27.52
N ILE A 267 15.74 12.19 27.78
CA ILE A 267 15.55 13.21 26.74
C ILE A 267 16.72 13.16 25.73
N GLY A 268 17.95 13.04 26.22
CA GLY A 268 19.14 12.91 25.38
C GLY A 268 19.14 11.65 24.51
N GLN A 269 18.70 10.52 25.06
CA GLN A 269 18.57 9.27 24.31
C GLN A 269 17.49 9.37 23.22
N ALA A 270 16.28 9.84 23.57
CA ALA A 270 15.22 10.05 22.59
C ALA A 270 15.66 11.00 21.47
N GLN A 271 16.38 12.07 21.80
CA GLN A 271 16.90 13.00 20.79
C GLN A 271 17.93 12.34 19.87
N THR A 272 18.82 11.50 20.42
CA THR A 272 19.80 10.71 19.64
C THR A 272 19.08 9.78 18.65
N ASP A 273 18.05 9.08 19.11
CA ASP A 273 17.29 8.14 18.27
C ASP A 273 16.55 8.88 17.14
N LEU A 274 15.94 10.04 17.42
CA LEU A 274 15.33 10.88 16.38
C LEU A 274 16.37 11.40 15.38
N ILE A 275 17.57 11.79 15.84
CA ILE A 275 18.67 12.21 14.95
C ILE A 275 19.13 11.05 14.06
N ASN A 276 19.24 9.82 14.59
CA ASN A 276 19.61 8.64 13.81
C ASN A 276 18.59 8.34 12.71
N ALA A 277 17.29 8.42 13.04
CA ALA A 277 16.21 8.29 12.06
C ALA A 277 16.29 9.39 10.99
N GLN A 278 16.49 10.66 11.39
CA GLN A 278 16.63 11.81 10.49
C GLN A 278 17.82 11.67 9.55
N ASN A 279 18.99 11.24 10.06
CA ASN A 279 20.20 11.05 9.28
C ASN A 279 20.01 9.97 8.21
N THR A 280 19.35 8.87 8.58
CA THR A 280 19.05 7.79 7.63
C THR A 280 18.05 8.27 6.57
N LEU A 281 16.99 8.97 6.96
CA LEU A 281 16.03 9.55 6.02
C LEU A 281 16.68 10.56 5.05
N ASN A 282 17.59 11.41 5.55
CA ASN A 282 18.33 12.36 4.74
C ASN A 282 19.25 11.66 3.74
N ALA A 283 19.96 10.61 4.18
CA ALA A 283 20.83 9.82 3.32
C ALA A 283 20.05 9.07 2.22
N VAL A 284 18.86 8.57 2.53
CA VAL A 284 17.97 7.93 1.56
C VAL A 284 17.41 8.96 0.57
N GLY A 285 17.13 10.17 1.05
CA GLY A 285 16.50 11.23 0.27
C GLY A 285 15.19 10.75 -0.33
N THR A 286 15.05 10.88 -1.66
CA THR A 286 13.87 10.40 -2.39
C THR A 286 14.02 9.01 -3.00
N SER A 287 15.11 8.31 -2.67
CA SER A 287 15.38 6.96 -3.17
C SER A 287 14.58 5.90 -2.41
N LYS A 288 14.48 4.71 -2.99
CA LYS A 288 13.96 3.55 -2.28
C LYS A 288 14.97 3.16 -1.18
N TYR A 289 14.48 2.74 -0.01
CA TYR A 289 15.32 2.11 1.01
C TYR A 289 16.11 0.92 0.45
N GLN A 290 17.35 0.79 0.92
CA GLN A 290 18.31 -0.26 0.61
C GLN A 290 18.85 -0.85 1.90
N GLY A 291 19.24 -2.13 1.87
CA GLY A 291 19.82 -2.81 3.03
C GLY A 291 18.94 -2.70 4.28
N THR A 292 19.53 -2.23 5.38
CA THR A 292 18.88 -2.07 6.68
C THR A 292 18.17 -0.73 6.87
N GLN A 293 18.31 0.23 5.94
CA GLN A 293 17.87 1.63 6.13
C GLN A 293 16.42 1.77 6.59
N GLN A 294 15.50 0.96 6.06
CA GLN A 294 14.10 0.99 6.51
C GLN A 294 13.97 0.55 7.97
N ALA A 295 14.62 -0.55 8.34
CA ALA A 295 14.58 -1.06 9.71
C ALA A 295 15.25 -0.07 10.66
N ASP A 296 16.38 0.51 10.27
CA ASP A 296 17.13 1.48 11.09
C ASP A 296 16.28 2.72 11.40
N VAL A 297 15.56 3.27 10.41
CA VAL A 297 14.62 4.39 10.61
C VAL A 297 13.50 4.00 11.58
N TRP A 298 12.84 2.86 11.36
CA TRP A 298 11.66 2.49 12.15
C TRP A 298 12.01 2.05 13.56
N ASN A 299 13.15 1.38 13.76
CA ASN A 299 13.64 1.00 15.08
C ASN A 299 13.97 2.25 15.90
N ALA A 300 14.73 3.20 15.32
CA ALA A 300 15.06 4.44 16.01
C ALA A 300 13.80 5.28 16.35
N LEU A 301 12.82 5.36 15.45
CA LEU A 301 11.54 6.02 15.75
C LEU A 301 10.74 5.30 16.84
N HIS A 302 10.76 3.97 16.84
CA HIS A 302 10.09 3.17 17.85
C HIS A 302 10.71 3.37 19.24
N ASP A 303 12.03 3.34 19.32
CA ASP A 303 12.78 3.49 20.58
C ASP A 303 12.61 4.92 21.13
N ALA A 304 12.73 5.94 20.27
CA ALA A 304 12.44 7.32 20.63
C ALA A 304 11.03 7.49 21.18
N HIS A 305 10.04 6.89 20.51
CA HIS A 305 8.66 6.97 20.97
C HIS A 305 8.48 6.31 22.33
N GLY A 306 9.06 5.12 22.54
CA GLY A 306 8.97 4.40 23.82
C GLY A 306 9.38 5.30 24.98
N ILE A 307 10.49 6.02 24.80
CA ILE A 307 11.00 6.99 25.78
C ILE A 307 10.06 8.19 25.91
N ILE A 308 9.65 8.83 24.81
CA ILE A 308 8.75 10.00 24.81
C ILE A 308 7.43 9.70 25.53
N LYS A 309 6.87 8.50 25.31
CA LYS A 309 5.65 8.04 25.96
C LYS A 309 5.84 7.87 27.46
N GLN A 310 6.96 7.27 27.88
CA GLN A 310 7.30 7.12 29.29
C GLN A 310 7.40 8.50 29.97
N LEU A 311 8.19 9.40 29.38
CA LEU A 311 8.39 10.76 29.88
C LEU A 311 7.06 11.53 29.97
N SER A 312 6.21 11.41 28.97
CA SER A 312 4.87 12.02 28.98
C SER A 312 4.01 11.48 30.12
N SER A 313 4.10 10.20 30.45
CA SER A 313 3.35 9.60 31.56
C SER A 313 3.87 10.06 32.91
N GLU A 314 5.19 10.12 33.08
CA GLU A 314 5.83 10.51 34.34
C GLU A 314 5.59 11.98 34.66
N LEU A 315 5.75 12.87 33.66
CA LEU A 315 5.58 14.31 33.82
C LEU A 315 4.11 14.73 33.99
N ASN A 316 3.15 14.00 33.40
CA ASN A 316 1.72 14.25 33.60
C ASN A 316 1.17 13.55 34.86
N GLY A 317 1.82 12.50 35.36
CA GLY A 317 1.44 11.78 36.58
C GLY A 317 1.87 12.47 37.88
N HIS A 318 2.77 13.45 37.82
CA HIS A 318 3.24 14.21 39.00
C HIS A 318 2.36 15.42 39.36
N GLY A 319 1.18 15.56 38.74
CA GLY A 319 0.23 16.66 38.96
C GLY A 319 -0.66 16.59 40.22
N HIS A 320 -0.53 15.57 41.08
CA HIS A 320 -1.30 15.46 42.33
C HIS A 320 -0.55 14.74 43.44
N LYS A 321 0.51 15.37 43.96
CA LYS A 321 0.88 15.21 45.36
C LYS A 321 1.06 16.59 45.95
N ASP A 322 -0.06 17.17 46.37
CA ASP A 322 -0.03 18.37 47.19
C ASP A 322 0.88 18.12 48.38
N ALA A 323 1.82 19.04 48.55
CA ALA A 323 2.66 19.12 49.72
C ALA A 323 1.76 19.28 50.95
N SER A 324 1.51 18.18 51.68
CA SER A 324 1.11 18.30 53.07
C SER A 324 2.34 18.74 53.86
N SER A 325 2.50 20.05 53.97
CA SER A 325 3.29 20.68 55.01
C SER A 325 2.75 20.22 56.37
N SER A 326 3.32 19.17 56.94
CA SER A 326 3.21 18.94 58.39
C SER A 326 4.34 19.71 59.05
N SER A 327 4.00 20.96 59.39
CA SER A 327 4.72 21.80 60.32
C SER A 327 5.07 21.02 61.58
N SER A 328 6.35 21.03 61.90
CA SER A 328 6.92 20.80 63.22
C SER A 328 6.10 21.42 64.34
N ASN A 329 5.76 20.63 65.36
CA ASN A 329 5.58 21.12 66.71
C ASN A 329 6.23 20.14 67.69
N SER A 330 7.41 20.53 68.14
CA SER A 330 8.04 20.08 69.38
C SER A 330 7.35 20.75 70.57
N SER A 331 6.91 19.95 71.54
CA SER A 331 6.70 20.40 72.93
C SER A 331 6.85 19.20 73.86
N ASP A 332 7.87 19.28 74.70
CA ASP A 332 8.08 18.49 75.91
C ASP A 332 6.87 18.51 76.86
N SER A 333 6.69 17.43 77.64
CA SER A 333 6.56 17.49 79.11
C SER A 333 6.16 16.14 79.71
N SER A 334 7.13 15.53 80.39
CA SER A 334 7.06 14.74 81.64
C SER A 334 5.71 14.37 82.27
N GLY A 335 5.62 13.10 82.73
CA GLY A 335 5.29 12.82 84.14
C GLY A 335 4.12 11.87 84.42
N GLN A 336 4.49 10.70 84.97
CA GLN A 336 3.70 9.67 85.68
C GLN A 336 2.92 8.64 84.86
#